data_AF-A0A1A8UVX8-F1
#
_entry.id   AF-A0A1A8UVX8-F1
#
_cell.length_a   1.000
_cell.length_b   1.000
_cell.length_c   1.000
_cell.angle_alpha   90.00
_cell.angle_beta   90.00
_cell.angle_gamma   90.00
#
_symmetry.space_group_name_H-M   'P 1'
#
loop_
_entity.id
_entity.type
_entity.pdbx_description
1 polymer ?
#
loop_
_entity_poly.entity_id
_entity_poly.type
_entity_poly.pdbx_seq_one_letter_code
_entity_poly.pdbx_strand_id
1 'polypeptide(L)'
;FDRHYARGLNWYRSMMPKALEGQIVMEKTPRYFVTVDTPQRVHSMSPDVKLIVVVRDPVTRAISDYTQIISKAPNIPSFESLAFKNHTTGLIDSLWSPLWIGLYAQHMEHWL
;
A
#
# COMPACT_ATOMS: atom_id res chain seq x y z
N PHE A 1 10.39 4.41 -0.78
CA PHE A 1 10.00 5.57 -1.62
C PHE A 1 8.85 6.39 -1.05
N ASP A 2 8.29 6.04 0.11
CA ASP A 2 7.29 6.82 0.82
C ASP A 2 7.92 7.67 1.96
N ARG A 3 8.13 7.12 3.16
CA ARG A 3 8.45 7.85 4.40
C ARG A 3 9.86 8.42 4.46
N HIS A 4 10.82 7.80 3.77
CA HIS A 4 12.25 8.09 3.93
C HIS A 4 12.93 8.52 2.62
N TYR A 5 12.15 9.01 1.65
CA TYR A 5 12.70 9.41 0.35
C TYR A 5 13.78 10.49 0.47
N ALA A 6 13.61 11.44 1.40
CA ALA A 6 14.58 12.51 1.66
C ALA A 6 15.97 12.04 2.12
N ARG A 7 16.13 10.78 2.55
CA ARG A 7 17.44 10.21 2.91
C ARG A 7 18.30 9.88 1.68
N GLY A 8 17.72 9.93 0.48
CA GLY A 8 18.42 9.77 -0.80
C GLY A 8 18.71 8.32 -1.18
N LEU A 9 19.12 8.13 -2.43
CA LEU A 9 19.33 6.81 -3.03
C LEU A 9 20.51 6.05 -2.41
N ASN A 10 21.55 6.75 -1.96
CA ASN A 10 22.68 6.12 -1.28
C ASN A 10 22.27 5.44 0.03
N TRP A 11 21.41 6.10 0.82
CA TRP A 11 20.84 5.50 2.02
C TRP A 11 19.99 4.28 1.66
N TYR A 12 19.09 4.39 0.67
CA TYR A 12 18.27 3.27 0.22
C TYR A 12 19.12 2.08 -0.26
N ARG A 13 20.17 2.32 -1.06
CA ARG A 13 21.11 1.30 -1.52
C ARG A 13 21.84 0.62 -0.35
N SER A 14 22.18 1.36 0.70
CA SER A 14 22.83 0.78 1.90
C SER A 14 21.93 -0.17 2.70
N MET A 15 20.62 -0.12 2.50
CA MET A 15 19.65 -1.06 3.10
C MET A 15 19.53 -2.37 2.31
N MET A 16 20.09 -2.44 1.10
CA MET A 16 20.01 -3.62 0.25
C MET A 16 21.06 -4.66 0.64
N PRO A 17 20.75 -5.97 0.57
CA PRO A 17 21.75 -7.01 0.73
C PRO A 17 22.76 -6.97 -0.42
N LYS A 18 23.98 -7.48 -0.18
CA LYS A 18 24.93 -7.75 -1.26
C LYS A 18 24.37 -8.88 -2.14
N ALA A 19 24.59 -8.76 -3.44
CA ALA A 19 24.17 -9.74 -4.44
C ALA A 19 25.36 -10.09 -5.33
N LEU A 20 25.43 -11.35 -5.75
CA LEU A 20 26.36 -11.82 -6.77
C LEU A 20 25.83 -11.51 -8.16
N GLU A 21 26.68 -11.64 -9.17
CA GLU A 21 26.27 -11.53 -10.56
C GLU A 21 25.15 -12.53 -10.88
N GLY A 22 24.12 -12.07 -11.60
CA GLY A 22 22.93 -12.86 -11.94
C GLY A 22 21.85 -12.91 -10.85
N GLN A 23 22.11 -12.45 -9.63
CA GLN A 23 21.07 -12.38 -8.58
C GLN A 23 20.25 -11.09 -8.67
N ILE A 24 18.96 -11.19 -8.35
CA ILE A 24 18.03 -10.06 -8.30
C ILE A 24 17.79 -9.67 -6.85
N VAL A 25 17.98 -8.39 -6.54
CA VAL A 25 17.61 -7.82 -5.24
C VAL A 25 16.19 -7.30 -5.31
N MET A 26 15.39 -7.60 -4.29
CA MET A 26 14.01 -7.17 -4.18
C MET A 26 13.75 -6.58 -2.79
N GLU A 27 12.78 -5.68 -2.71
CA GLU A 27 12.17 -5.24 -1.46
C GLU A 27 10.65 -5.27 -1.59
N LYS A 28 9.96 -5.24 -0.45
CA LYS A 28 8.50 -5.19 -0.41
C LYS A 28 8.00 -4.17 0.60
N THR A 29 7.40 -3.10 0.09
CA THR A 29 6.70 -2.10 0.89
C THR A 29 5.24 -1.97 0.40
N PRO A 30 4.25 -2.61 1.06
CA PRO A 30 2.86 -2.64 0.57
C PRO A 30 2.25 -1.24 0.36
N ARG A 31 2.67 -0.26 1.17
CA ARG A 31 2.16 1.11 1.13
C ARG A 31 2.51 1.87 -0.15
N TYR A 32 3.53 1.43 -0.90
CA TYR A 32 3.90 2.07 -2.16
C TYR A 32 2.74 2.16 -3.11
N PHE A 33 1.98 1.08 -3.24
CA PHE A 33 0.89 0.97 -4.21
C PHE A 33 -0.11 2.13 -4.12
N VAL A 34 -0.36 2.63 -2.92
CA VAL A 34 -1.34 3.70 -2.65
C VAL A 34 -0.70 5.07 -2.37
N THR A 35 0.62 5.18 -2.44
CA THR A 35 1.32 6.45 -2.15
C THR A 35 1.54 7.23 -3.44
N VAL A 36 0.81 8.34 -3.61
CA VAL A 36 0.75 9.16 -4.83
C VAL A 36 2.11 9.49 -5.45
N ASP A 37 3.11 9.87 -4.66
CA ASP A 37 4.44 10.24 -5.19
C ASP A 37 5.32 9.03 -5.59
N THR A 38 4.95 7.82 -5.16
CA THR A 38 5.82 6.65 -5.30
C THR A 38 6.09 6.23 -6.75
N PRO A 39 5.08 6.19 -7.66
CA PRO A 39 5.32 5.88 -9.07
C PRO A 39 6.42 6.75 -9.69
N GLN A 40 6.30 8.07 -9.56
CA GLN A 40 7.28 9.01 -10.11
C GLN A 40 8.67 8.82 -9.48
N ARG A 41 8.76 8.60 -8.17
CA ARG A 41 10.03 8.40 -7.47
C ARG A 41 10.73 7.11 -7.87
N VAL A 42 9.97 6.02 -8.06
CA VAL A 42 10.50 4.73 -8.52
C VAL A 42 10.98 4.85 -9.96
N HIS A 43 10.15 5.43 -10.84
CA HIS A 43 10.52 5.68 -12.24
C HIS A 43 11.78 6.56 -12.35
N SER A 44 11.91 7.58 -11.50
CA SER A 44 13.09 8.47 -11.47
C SER A 44 14.37 7.76 -10.98
N MET A 45 14.24 6.70 -10.17
CA MET A 45 15.39 5.87 -9.78
C MET A 45 15.84 5.01 -10.97
N SER A 46 14.90 4.33 -11.63
CA SER A 46 15.14 3.61 -12.87
C SER A 46 13.78 3.30 -13.54
N PRO A 47 13.60 3.62 -14.83
CA PRO A 47 12.36 3.30 -15.55
C PRO A 47 12.21 1.80 -15.82
N ASP A 48 13.28 1.02 -15.70
CA ASP A 48 13.30 -0.43 -15.97
C ASP A 48 12.93 -1.29 -14.76
N VAL A 49 12.55 -0.67 -13.63
CA VAL A 49 12.16 -1.38 -12.42
C VAL A 49 10.92 -2.24 -12.70
N LYS A 50 11.04 -3.54 -12.44
CA LYS A 50 9.91 -4.46 -12.48
C LYS A 50 9.08 -4.33 -11.21
N LEU A 51 7.78 -4.15 -11.38
CA LEU A 51 6.82 -4.00 -10.28
C LEU A 51 5.99 -5.28 -10.13
N ILE A 52 5.77 -5.71 -8.89
CA ILE A 52 4.90 -6.84 -8.55
C ILE A 52 3.85 -6.34 -7.56
N VAL A 53 2.58 -6.48 -7.93
CA VAL A 53 1.44 -6.18 -7.06
C VAL A 53 0.73 -7.49 -6.73
N VAL A 54 0.70 -7.85 -5.45
CA VAL A 54 -0.07 -9.01 -4.97
C VAL A 54 -1.44 -8.50 -4.52
N VAL A 55 -2.48 -8.81 -5.29
CA VAL A 55 -3.86 -8.43 -4.99
C VAL A 55 -4.61 -9.57 -4.29
N ARG A 56 -5.73 -9.22 -3.65
CA ARG A 56 -6.65 -10.14 -2.97
C ARG A 56 -8.08 -9.67 -3.29
N ASP A 57 -9.09 -10.51 -3.09
CA ASP A 57 -10.47 -10.03 -3.05
C ASP A 57 -10.58 -8.81 -2.11
N PRO A 58 -11.10 -7.65 -2.58
CA PRO A 58 -11.05 -6.39 -1.84
C PRO A 58 -11.85 -6.42 -0.53
N VAL A 59 -12.90 -7.23 -0.45
CA VAL A 59 -13.71 -7.41 0.78
C VAL A 59 -12.88 -8.15 1.82
N THR A 60 -12.32 -9.31 1.45
CA THR A 60 -11.51 -10.10 2.40
C THR A 60 -10.20 -9.39 2.77
N ARG A 61 -9.65 -8.57 1.87
CA ARG A 61 -8.50 -7.70 2.12
C ARG A 61 -8.83 -6.61 3.15
N ALA A 62 -9.98 -5.94 3.02
CA ALA A 62 -10.44 -4.92 3.97
C ALA A 62 -10.63 -5.49 5.38
N ILE A 63 -11.28 -6.66 5.50
CA ILE A 63 -11.45 -7.36 6.78
C ILE A 63 -10.08 -7.71 7.39
N SER A 64 -9.15 -8.23 6.58
CA SER A 64 -7.80 -8.56 7.05
C SER A 64 -7.03 -7.33 7.56
N ASP A 65 -7.19 -6.18 6.92
CA ASP A 65 -6.58 -4.91 7.31
C ASP A 65 -7.15 -4.42 8.66
N TYR A 66 -8.48 -4.45 8.79
CA TYR A 66 -9.18 -4.18 10.03
C TYR A 66 -8.73 -5.11 11.18
N THR A 67 -8.62 -6.42 10.94
CA THR A 67 -8.13 -7.38 11.94
C THR A 67 -6.72 -7.02 12.44
N GLN A 68 -5.84 -6.56 11.55
CA GLN A 68 -4.50 -6.11 11.93
C GLN A 68 -4.54 -4.79 12.74
N ILE A 69 -5.49 -3.91 12.44
CA ILE A 69 -5.67 -2.64 13.16
C ILE A 69 -6.12 -2.93 14.60
N ILE A 70 -7.16 -3.75 14.80
CA ILE A 70 -7.70 -4.06 16.14
C ILE A 70 -6.71 -4.87 16.99
N SER A 71 -5.83 -5.67 16.37
CA SER A 71 -4.81 -6.42 17.12
C SER A 71 -3.73 -5.53 17.75
N LYS A 72 -3.64 -4.26 17.31
CA LYS A 72 -2.65 -3.27 17.80
C LYS A 72 -3.30 -2.16 18.64
N ALA A 73 -4.60 -1.97 18.51
CA ALA A 73 -5.35 -0.93 19.20
C ALA A 73 -6.69 -1.53 19.67
N PRO A 74 -6.79 -1.92 20.97
CA PRO A 74 -8.06 -2.36 21.53
C PRO A 74 -9.06 -1.19 21.54
N ASN A 75 -10.37 -1.50 21.51
CA ASN A 75 -11.49 -0.53 21.55
C ASN A 75 -11.78 0.23 20.25
N ILE A 76 -11.45 -0.35 19.09
CA ILE A 76 -11.90 0.18 17.80
C ILE A 76 -13.33 -0.31 17.52
N PRO A 77 -14.23 0.54 16.95
CA PRO A 77 -15.58 0.12 16.57
C PRO A 77 -15.60 -1.06 15.59
N SER A 78 -16.73 -1.76 15.47
CA SER A 78 -16.84 -2.91 14.57
C SER A 78 -16.55 -2.55 13.11
N PHE A 79 -16.18 -3.55 12.31
CA PHE A 79 -15.92 -3.35 10.88
C PHE A 79 -17.12 -2.71 10.19
N GLU A 80 -18.32 -3.22 10.46
CA GLU A 80 -19.58 -2.72 9.91
C GLU A 80 -19.77 -1.25 10.27
N SER A 81 -19.52 -0.86 11.52
CA SER A 81 -19.67 0.53 11.96
C SER A 81 -18.73 1.49 11.24
N LEU A 82 -17.53 1.05 10.89
CA LEU A 82 -16.53 1.88 10.21
C LEU A 82 -16.68 1.86 8.69
N ALA A 83 -17.29 0.81 8.13
CA ALA A 83 -17.46 0.65 6.69
C ALA A 83 -18.52 1.60 6.10
N PHE A 84 -19.45 2.12 6.91
CA PHE A 84 -20.52 3.00 6.44
C PHE A 84 -20.41 4.40 7.04
N LYS A 85 -20.52 5.44 6.19
CA LYS A 85 -20.77 6.82 6.66
C LYS A 85 -22.18 6.98 7.21
N ASN A 86 -23.13 6.25 6.63
CA ASN A 86 -24.52 6.29 7.04
C ASN A 86 -25.17 4.91 6.81
N HIS A 87 -25.48 4.22 7.91
CA HIS A 87 -26.07 2.89 7.89
C HIS A 87 -27.49 2.85 7.31
N THR A 88 -28.30 3.88 7.58
CA THR A 88 -29.70 3.94 7.13
C THR A 88 -29.81 4.03 5.60
N THR A 89 -28.87 4.74 4.97
CA THR A 89 -28.82 4.93 3.51
C THR A 89 -27.94 3.90 2.79
N GLY A 90 -27.16 3.11 3.53
CA GLY A 90 -26.16 2.21 2.95
C GLY A 90 -24.95 2.93 2.35
N LEU A 91 -24.73 4.21 2.67
CA LEU A 91 -23.61 4.99 2.15
C LEU A 91 -22.29 4.49 2.76
N ILE A 92 -21.45 3.89 1.91
CA ILE A 92 -20.14 3.33 2.29
C ILE A 92 -19.12 4.45 2.50
N ASP A 93 -18.26 4.32 3.50
CA ASP A 93 -17.08 5.17 3.68
C ASP A 93 -15.90 4.71 2.82
N SER A 94 -15.95 5.03 1.52
CA SER A 94 -14.87 4.68 0.59
C SER A 94 -13.52 5.34 0.90
N LEU A 95 -13.48 6.34 1.79
CA LEU A 95 -12.25 7.01 2.21
C LEU A 95 -11.60 6.35 3.44
N TRP A 96 -12.32 5.46 4.13
CA TRP A 96 -11.74 4.68 5.22
C TRP A 96 -10.63 3.77 4.67
N SER A 97 -9.44 3.82 5.26
CA SER A 97 -8.22 3.20 4.71
C SER A 97 -8.39 1.72 4.30
N PRO A 98 -9.04 0.85 5.10
CA PRO A 98 -9.34 -0.53 4.70
C PRO A 98 -10.23 -0.68 3.46
N LEU A 99 -11.08 0.29 3.13
CA LEU A 99 -11.87 0.23 1.89
C LEU A 99 -11.11 0.89 0.75
N TRP A 100 -10.53 2.07 1.01
CA TRP A 100 -9.80 2.86 0.03
C TRP A 100 -8.65 2.09 -0.63
N ILE A 101 -7.85 1.32 0.13
CA ILE A 101 -6.76 0.50 -0.42
C ILE A 101 -7.28 -0.58 -1.39
N GLY A 102 -8.52 -1.03 -1.21
CA GLY A 102 -9.18 -2.01 -2.07
C GLY A 102 -9.63 -1.48 -3.44
N LEU A 103 -9.57 -0.17 -3.67
CA LEU A 103 -9.96 0.48 -4.92
C LEU A 103 -8.83 0.39 -5.96
N TYR A 104 -8.45 -0.84 -6.31
CA TYR A 104 -7.22 -1.13 -7.07
C TYR A 104 -7.12 -0.41 -8.41
N ALA A 105 -8.22 -0.28 -9.16
CA ALA A 105 -8.21 0.42 -10.44
C ALA A 105 -7.75 1.87 -10.30
N GLN A 106 -8.25 2.59 -9.28
CA GLN A 106 -7.86 3.98 -9.02
C GLN A 106 -6.38 4.11 -8.64
N HIS A 107 -5.84 3.14 -7.90
CA HIS A 107 -4.42 3.14 -7.57
C HIS A 107 -3.58 2.81 -8.80
N MET A 108 -3.99 1.83 -9.62
CA MET A 108 -3.31 1.44 -10.85
C MET A 108 -3.19 2.58 -11.86
N GLU A 109 -4.19 3.46 -11.97
CA GLU A 109 -4.13 4.64 -12.86
C GLU A 109 -2.95 5.58 -12.57
N HIS A 110 -2.45 5.61 -11.33
CA HIS A 110 -1.26 6.40 -10.98
C HIS A 110 0.07 5.70 -11.35
N TRP A 111 0.03 4.39 -11.62
CA TRP A 111 1.21 3.56 -11.91
C TRP A 111 1.39 3.26 -13.41
N LEU A 112 0.36 3.50 -14.22
CA LEU A 112 0.36 3.32 -15.69
C LEU A 112 0.68 4.64 -16.40
#